data_AF-A0A0M2RCS5-F1
#
_entry.id   AF-A0A0M2RCS5-F1
#
_cell.length_a   1.000
_cell.length_b   1.000
_cell.length_c   1.000
_cell.angle_alpha   90.00
_cell.angle_beta   90.00
_cell.angle_gamma   90.00
#
_symmetry.space_group_name_H-M   'P 1'
#
loop_
_entity.id
_entity.type
_entity.pdbx_description
1 polymer ?
#
loop_
_entity_poly.entity_id
_entity_poly.type
_entity_poly.pdbx_seq_one_letter_code
_entity_poly.pdbx_strand_id
1 'polypeptide(L)'
;MEDFMAASLPSLQRFARLNSNSDKTEVSEVVAAVIEDLRVTVKNTVDPSAARRSITDLLDFLNSLKSTVHPGRVELAQSISQKMIPELYQKDEPAEYDNYEYLRAEYLLVNHISNKIADNLSLIRGEISAHPGFRKGRREFPVHPLCIYANLYASGIRDLITKLITQRFRNKKIQTTIYEPLTRDVIGVGKNHETFFEDNVIYIDEQVTKLLDWGIAAEQSMAAKKIESSDPSNSSDKDFTPEELLVQEVRDKLKVHSEINEYFLPQTAGFILIKQLYTLNKGRFLHAAKEIQNATKYGNDHSQTVLQIDQIVNETEELEFDIIALSAHAVGDEQSLLSYKALQDICIGSARTREAMLEARPLIAAELGRQPIHMAKLIIAETQKKVGNIQKINEMLENFREMIRRLNQKRFEPEITTCASMMLSYKSLKPIVKWLQNEGAEEGTFFLRAQQVQVNLKKKWNMV
;
A
#
# COMPACT_ATOMS: atom_id res chain seq x y z
N MET A 1 -22.06 1.58 -41.58
CA MET A 1 -20.98 0.77 -40.99
C MET A 1 -19.67 1.48 -41.27
N GLU A 2 -19.42 2.53 -40.51
CA GLU A 2 -18.09 3.14 -40.37
C GLU A 2 -17.89 3.31 -38.87
N ASP A 3 -16.76 2.79 -38.39
CA ASP A 3 -16.30 2.86 -37.02
C ASP A 3 -16.33 4.30 -36.50
N PHE A 4 -17.26 4.59 -35.59
CA PHE A 4 -17.05 5.64 -34.59
C PHE A 4 -16.03 5.13 -33.56
N MET A 5 -14.81 4.80 -34.00
CA MET A 5 -13.67 4.91 -33.11
C MET A 5 -13.58 6.38 -32.74
N ALA A 6 -13.71 6.64 -31.44
CA ALA A 6 -13.63 7.96 -30.83
C ALA A 6 -12.58 8.83 -31.53
N ALA A 7 -13.01 9.86 -32.25
CA ALA A 7 -12.14 10.96 -32.61
C ALA A 7 -11.49 11.42 -31.30
N SER A 8 -10.18 11.24 -31.16
CA SER A 8 -9.48 11.48 -29.90
C SER A 8 -9.80 12.88 -29.41
N LEU A 9 -10.53 12.99 -28.30
CA LEU A 9 -11.00 14.27 -27.78
C LEU A 9 -9.79 15.21 -27.60
N PRO A 10 -9.82 16.46 -28.10
CA PRO A 10 -8.70 17.40 -27.96
C PRO A 10 -8.28 17.62 -26.51
N SER A 11 -9.23 17.55 -25.57
CA SER A 11 -8.97 17.58 -24.13
C SER A 11 -8.17 16.37 -23.65
N LEU A 12 -8.45 15.15 -24.12
CA LEU A 12 -7.69 13.94 -23.79
C LEU A 12 -6.26 14.00 -24.34
N GLN A 13 -6.07 14.60 -25.52
CA GLN A 13 -4.72 14.86 -26.05
C GLN A 13 -3.94 15.88 -25.22
N ARG A 14 -4.61 16.94 -24.72
CA ARG A 14 -4.02 17.89 -23.76
C ARG A 14 -3.67 17.22 -22.45
N PHE A 15 -4.57 16.38 -21.93
CA PHE A 15 -4.34 15.60 -20.71
C PHE A 15 -3.14 14.66 -20.86
N ALA A 16 -2.99 13.98 -22.00
CA ALA A 16 -1.84 13.11 -22.26
C ALA A 16 -0.49 13.85 -22.32
N ARG A 17 -0.48 15.18 -22.54
CA ARG A 17 0.73 16.02 -22.56
C ARG A 17 1.13 16.56 -21.20
N LEU A 18 0.26 16.48 -20.20
CA LEU A 18 0.58 16.85 -18.83
C LEU A 18 1.73 15.97 -18.31
N ASN A 19 2.69 16.62 -17.65
CA ASN A 19 3.87 15.95 -17.10
C ASN A 19 4.26 16.55 -15.74
N SER A 20 5.30 16.01 -15.10
CA SER A 20 5.74 16.44 -13.76
C SER A 20 6.06 17.93 -13.60
N ASN A 21 6.24 18.67 -14.69
CA ASN A 21 6.52 20.11 -14.67
C ASN A 21 5.26 20.97 -14.87
N SER A 22 4.11 20.36 -15.17
CA SER A 22 2.83 21.07 -15.30
C SER A 22 2.40 21.64 -13.94
N ASP A 23 1.92 22.88 -13.94
CA ASP A 23 1.47 23.52 -12.71
C ASP A 23 0.06 23.05 -12.31
N LYS A 24 -0.29 23.24 -11.03
CA LYS A 24 -1.56 22.72 -10.47
C LYS A 24 -2.80 23.34 -11.11
N THR A 25 -2.70 24.58 -11.58
CA THR A 25 -3.78 25.33 -12.23
C THR A 25 -4.04 24.76 -13.63
N GLU A 26 -2.99 24.57 -14.41
CA GLU A 26 -3.03 23.93 -15.73
C GLU A 26 -3.63 22.52 -15.63
N VAL A 27 -3.20 21.74 -14.64
CA VAL A 27 -3.73 20.40 -14.39
C VAL A 27 -5.25 20.45 -14.14
N SER A 28 -5.71 21.33 -13.26
CA SER A 28 -7.14 21.42 -12.92
C SER A 28 -8.00 21.91 -14.11
N GLU A 29 -7.49 22.86 -14.90
CA GLU A 29 -8.16 23.33 -16.12
C GLU A 29 -8.29 22.22 -17.17
N VAL A 30 -7.22 21.45 -17.39
CA VAL A 30 -7.24 20.34 -18.35
C VAL A 30 -8.16 19.22 -17.88
N VAL A 31 -8.17 18.89 -16.59
CA VAL A 31 -9.12 17.92 -16.01
C VAL A 31 -10.56 18.40 -16.22
N ALA A 32 -10.86 19.67 -15.95
CA ALA A 32 -12.20 20.23 -16.18
C ALA A 32 -12.62 20.17 -17.66
N ALA A 33 -11.70 20.45 -18.59
CA ALA A 33 -11.96 20.35 -20.02
C ALA A 33 -12.25 18.91 -20.47
N VAL A 34 -11.50 17.92 -19.96
CA VAL A 34 -11.80 16.50 -20.24
C VAL A 34 -13.17 16.11 -19.73
N ILE A 35 -13.55 16.57 -18.54
CA ILE A 35 -14.87 16.29 -17.97
C ILE A 35 -15.98 16.88 -18.84
N GLU A 36 -15.85 18.13 -19.30
CA GLU A 36 -16.88 18.75 -20.14
C GLU A 36 -16.99 18.05 -21.51
N ASP A 37 -15.87 17.65 -22.13
CA ASP A 37 -15.88 16.87 -23.37
C ASP A 37 -16.53 15.49 -23.18
N LEU A 38 -16.20 14.81 -22.09
CA LEU A 38 -16.87 13.55 -21.72
C LEU A 38 -18.36 13.79 -21.50
N ARG A 39 -18.76 14.91 -20.89
CA ARG A 39 -20.15 15.32 -20.67
C ARG A 39 -20.94 15.44 -21.95
N VAL A 40 -20.38 16.15 -22.93
CA VAL A 40 -20.97 16.30 -24.26
C VAL A 40 -21.10 14.93 -24.93
N THR A 41 -20.07 14.09 -24.82
CA THR A 41 -20.07 12.73 -25.38
C THR A 41 -21.15 11.86 -24.75
N VAL A 42 -21.27 11.87 -23.41
CA VAL A 42 -22.31 11.14 -22.67
C VAL A 42 -23.70 11.66 -23.01
N LYS A 43 -23.91 12.97 -23.12
CA LYS A 43 -25.20 13.56 -23.53
C LYS A 43 -25.60 13.19 -24.95
N ASN A 44 -24.65 12.94 -25.85
CA ASN A 44 -24.92 12.58 -27.23
C ASN A 44 -24.93 11.07 -27.51
N THR A 45 -24.53 10.23 -26.54
CA THR A 45 -24.53 8.76 -26.76
C THR A 45 -25.93 8.20 -26.95
N VAL A 46 -26.11 7.37 -27.98
CA VAL A 46 -27.36 6.64 -28.25
C VAL A 46 -27.39 5.29 -27.52
N ASP A 47 -26.21 4.76 -27.17
CA ASP A 47 -26.05 3.53 -26.41
C ASP A 47 -25.44 3.83 -25.02
N PRO A 48 -26.27 3.86 -23.96
CA PRO A 48 -25.80 4.05 -22.59
C PRO A 48 -24.87 2.94 -22.10
N SER A 49 -25.03 1.71 -22.59
CA SER A 49 -24.26 0.54 -22.13
C SER A 49 -22.81 0.59 -22.62
N ALA A 50 -22.60 0.87 -23.91
CA ALA A 50 -21.27 1.07 -24.49
C ALA A 50 -20.54 2.29 -23.88
N ALA A 51 -21.28 3.34 -23.52
CA ALA A 51 -20.72 4.50 -22.84
C ALA A 51 -20.29 4.18 -21.40
N ARG A 52 -21.10 3.41 -20.64
CA ARG A 52 -20.72 2.93 -19.31
C ARG A 52 -19.47 2.05 -19.34
N ARG A 53 -19.36 1.17 -20.35
CA ARG A 53 -18.14 0.36 -20.58
C ARG A 53 -16.93 1.23 -20.87
N SER A 54 -17.03 2.15 -21.82
CA SER A 54 -15.92 3.05 -22.21
C SER A 54 -15.43 3.92 -21.04
N ILE A 55 -16.34 4.41 -20.21
CA ILE A 55 -15.98 5.16 -19.00
C ILE A 55 -15.30 4.26 -17.97
N THR A 56 -15.73 3.01 -17.83
CA THR A 56 -15.06 2.03 -16.94
C THR A 56 -13.65 1.73 -17.43
N ASP A 57 -13.47 1.49 -18.74
CA ASP A 57 -12.15 1.25 -19.36
C ASP A 57 -11.22 2.47 -19.19
N LEU A 58 -11.77 3.69 -19.29
CA LEU A 58 -11.02 4.92 -19.03
C LEU A 58 -10.59 5.04 -17.55
N LEU A 59 -11.46 4.68 -16.60
CA LEU A 59 -11.10 4.66 -15.18
C LEU A 59 -9.99 3.64 -14.89
N ASP A 60 -10.10 2.43 -15.44
CA ASP A 60 -9.07 1.39 -15.34
C ASP A 60 -7.73 1.89 -15.94
N PHE A 61 -7.78 2.58 -17.08
CA PHE A 61 -6.59 3.20 -17.69
C PHE A 61 -5.97 4.29 -16.82
N LEU A 62 -6.76 5.26 -16.33
CA LEU A 62 -6.27 6.35 -15.48
C LEU A 62 -5.65 5.85 -14.18
N ASN A 63 -6.19 4.76 -13.63
CA ASN A 63 -5.66 4.13 -12.43
C ASN A 63 -4.33 3.40 -12.70
N SER A 64 -4.09 2.95 -13.93
CA SER A 64 -2.83 2.32 -14.34
C SER A 64 -1.65 3.29 -14.54
N LEU A 65 -1.92 4.59 -14.69
CA LEU A 65 -0.88 5.60 -14.98
C LEU A 65 -0.06 5.98 -13.73
N LYS A 66 1.22 6.34 -13.94
CA LYS A 66 2.07 6.92 -12.88
C LYS A 66 1.57 8.31 -12.48
N SER A 67 1.22 8.51 -11.20
CA SER A 67 0.81 9.83 -10.65
C SER A 67 1.89 10.90 -10.82
N THR A 68 3.16 10.50 -10.73
CA THR A 68 4.32 11.37 -10.90
C THR A 68 4.58 11.76 -12.35
N VAL A 69 4.07 10.99 -13.32
CA VAL A 69 4.26 11.23 -14.76
C VAL A 69 3.03 11.91 -15.36
N HIS A 70 1.83 11.61 -14.86
CA HIS A 70 0.57 12.15 -15.33
C HIS A 70 -0.18 12.83 -14.18
N PRO A 71 0.15 14.11 -13.90
CA PRO A 71 -0.56 14.87 -12.88
C PRO A 71 -2.03 15.05 -13.29
N GLY A 72 -2.94 15.03 -12.31
CA GLY A 72 -4.38 15.14 -12.55
C GLY A 72 -5.12 13.83 -12.80
N ARG A 73 -4.44 12.68 -12.96
CA ARG A 73 -5.13 11.38 -13.17
C ARG A 73 -6.12 11.02 -12.05
N VAL A 74 -5.74 11.31 -10.80
CA VAL A 74 -6.57 11.03 -9.62
C VAL A 74 -7.76 11.98 -9.58
N GLU A 75 -7.53 13.26 -9.85
CA GLU A 75 -8.58 14.30 -9.91
C GLU A 75 -9.57 14.03 -11.06
N LEU A 76 -9.08 13.56 -12.20
CA LEU A 76 -9.90 13.16 -13.35
C LEU A 76 -10.70 11.90 -13.04
N ALA A 77 -10.08 10.84 -12.50
CA ALA A 77 -10.80 9.62 -12.13
C ALA A 77 -11.90 9.91 -11.10
N GLN A 78 -11.61 10.76 -10.11
CA GLN A 78 -12.59 11.21 -9.12
C GLN A 78 -13.71 12.05 -9.77
N SER A 79 -13.35 12.99 -10.66
CA SER A 79 -14.33 13.85 -11.35
C SER A 79 -15.23 13.06 -12.30
N ILE A 80 -14.68 12.10 -13.06
CA ILE A 80 -15.46 11.18 -13.89
C ILE A 80 -16.46 10.46 -13.01
N SER A 81 -15.99 9.94 -11.88
CA SER A 81 -16.86 9.15 -11.03
C SER A 81 -17.96 9.98 -10.33
N GLN A 82 -17.67 11.24 -9.98
CA GLN A 82 -18.62 12.13 -9.33
C GLN A 82 -19.59 12.84 -10.28
N LYS A 83 -19.15 13.16 -11.50
CA LYS A 83 -19.90 14.00 -12.45
C LYS A 83 -20.41 13.21 -13.65
N MET A 84 -19.59 12.31 -14.20
CA MET A 84 -19.90 11.60 -15.43
C MET A 84 -20.75 10.35 -15.21
N ILE A 85 -20.38 9.52 -14.22
CA ILE A 85 -21.14 8.30 -13.90
C ILE A 85 -22.62 8.63 -13.62
N PRO A 86 -22.99 9.63 -12.79
CA PRO A 86 -24.41 9.94 -12.57
C PRO A 86 -25.20 10.30 -13.83
N GLU A 87 -24.60 11.00 -14.78
CA GLU A 87 -25.26 11.43 -16.02
C GLU A 87 -25.55 10.28 -16.98
N LEU A 88 -24.73 9.23 -16.97
CA LEU A 88 -24.96 7.99 -17.73
C LEU A 88 -26.24 7.24 -17.34
N TYR A 89 -26.84 7.58 -16.19
CA TYR A 89 -28.07 6.97 -15.67
C TYR A 89 -29.30 7.86 -15.77
N GLN A 90 -29.18 9.08 -16.28
CA GLN A 90 -30.33 9.95 -16.57
C GLN A 90 -30.94 9.67 -17.96
N LYS A 91 -30.32 8.79 -18.75
CA LYS A 91 -30.79 8.35 -20.06
C LYS A 91 -31.65 7.10 -19.94
N ASP A 92 -32.64 6.97 -20.82
CA ASP A 92 -33.62 5.89 -20.84
C ASP A 92 -32.99 4.49 -20.68
N GLU A 93 -33.76 3.58 -20.08
CA GLU A 93 -33.33 2.19 -19.84
C GLU A 93 -32.84 1.52 -21.15
N PRO A 94 -31.70 0.84 -21.13
CA PRO A 94 -31.15 0.20 -22.31
C PRO A 94 -32.09 -0.90 -22.84
N ALA A 95 -32.17 -1.04 -24.16
CA ALA A 95 -32.98 -2.07 -24.81
C ALA A 95 -32.40 -3.50 -24.66
N GLU A 96 -31.14 -3.62 -24.22
CA GLU A 96 -30.41 -4.88 -24.01
C GLU A 96 -29.81 -4.98 -22.59
N TYR A 97 -29.40 -6.20 -22.20
CA TYR A 97 -28.80 -6.52 -20.91
C TYR A 97 -27.52 -5.71 -20.64
N ASP A 98 -27.58 -4.76 -19.71
CA ASP A 98 -26.46 -3.89 -19.36
C ASP A 98 -25.72 -4.38 -18.11
N ASN A 99 -24.55 -5.01 -18.33
CA ASN A 99 -23.64 -5.43 -17.26
C ASN A 99 -23.16 -4.28 -16.35
N TYR A 100 -23.36 -3.02 -16.76
CA TYR A 100 -22.99 -1.83 -16.02
C TYR A 100 -24.20 -1.09 -15.47
N GLU A 101 -25.41 -1.68 -15.45
CA GLU A 101 -26.60 -1.09 -14.82
C GLU A 101 -26.36 -0.63 -13.37
N TYR A 102 -25.47 -1.31 -12.63
CA TYR A 102 -25.18 -0.99 -11.24
C TYR A 102 -23.84 -0.28 -11.02
N LEU A 103 -23.11 0.16 -12.05
CA LEU A 103 -21.79 0.81 -11.91
C LEU A 103 -21.82 2.01 -10.95
N ARG A 104 -22.89 2.80 -10.90
CA ARG A 104 -23.04 3.88 -9.91
C ARG A 104 -23.17 3.36 -8.47
N ALA A 105 -23.94 2.30 -8.25
CA ALA A 105 -24.08 1.67 -6.94
C ALA A 105 -22.76 1.01 -6.51
N GLU A 106 -22.10 0.29 -7.43
CA GLU A 106 -20.76 -0.29 -7.25
C GLU A 106 -19.76 0.78 -6.81
N TYR A 107 -19.75 1.93 -7.48
CA TYR A 107 -18.87 3.05 -7.16
C TYR A 107 -19.11 3.61 -5.75
N LEU A 108 -20.37 3.81 -5.35
CA LEU A 108 -20.69 4.28 -4.00
C LEU A 108 -20.26 3.27 -2.93
N LEU A 109 -20.44 1.97 -3.18
CA LEU A 109 -19.97 0.92 -2.29
C LEU A 109 -18.44 0.88 -2.19
N VAL A 110 -17.73 0.96 -3.32
CA VAL A 110 -16.27 1.08 -3.35
C VAL A 110 -15.80 2.29 -2.54
N ASN A 111 -16.45 3.45 -2.69
CA ASN A 111 -16.13 4.64 -1.90
C ASN A 111 -16.32 4.39 -0.41
N HIS A 112 -17.45 3.83 -0.01
CA HIS A 112 -17.73 3.55 1.39
C HIS A 112 -16.64 2.66 2.02
N ILE A 113 -16.29 1.57 1.34
CA ILE A 113 -15.24 0.63 1.79
C ILE A 113 -13.87 1.32 1.84
N SER A 114 -13.52 2.06 0.77
CA SER A 114 -12.23 2.74 0.67
C SER A 114 -12.08 3.84 1.72
N ASN A 115 -13.16 4.57 2.02
CA ASN A 115 -13.18 5.59 3.06
C ASN A 115 -12.99 4.96 4.45
N LYS A 116 -13.68 3.85 4.75
CA LYS A 116 -13.50 3.11 6.01
C LYS A 116 -12.04 2.68 6.20
N ILE A 117 -11.40 2.16 5.16
CA ILE A 117 -9.97 1.79 5.19
C ILE A 117 -9.07 3.03 5.33
N ALA A 118 -9.35 4.10 4.60
CA ALA A 118 -8.59 5.34 4.67
C ALA A 118 -8.67 5.99 6.07
N ASP A 119 -9.84 5.96 6.71
CA ASP A 119 -10.05 6.43 8.08
C ASP A 119 -9.23 5.60 9.08
N ASN A 120 -9.23 4.29 8.91
CA ASN A 120 -8.44 3.38 9.75
C ASN A 120 -6.94 3.60 9.56
N LEU A 121 -6.47 3.81 8.32
CA LEU A 121 -5.08 4.19 8.05
C LEU A 121 -4.73 5.55 8.68
N SER A 122 -5.66 6.52 8.63
CA SER A 122 -5.46 7.85 9.24
C SER A 122 -5.39 7.75 10.77
N LEU A 123 -6.18 6.85 11.38
CA LEU A 123 -6.04 6.48 12.79
C LEU A 123 -4.66 5.88 13.08
N ILE A 124 -4.21 4.89 12.31
CA ILE A 124 -2.91 4.23 12.47
C ILE A 124 -1.75 5.23 12.36
N ARG A 125 -1.85 6.22 11.47
CA ARG A 125 -0.87 7.30 11.29
C ARG A 125 -0.97 8.42 12.32
N GLY A 126 -1.93 8.34 13.26
CA GLY A 126 -2.20 9.38 14.25
C GLY A 126 -2.55 10.73 13.65
N GLU A 127 -3.32 10.72 12.57
CA GLU A 127 -3.82 11.92 11.86
C GLU A 127 -5.12 12.45 12.44
N ILE A 128 -5.74 11.68 13.34
CA ILE A 128 -7.01 12.02 13.97
C ILE A 128 -6.81 12.29 15.47
N SER A 129 -7.63 13.19 16.01
CA SER A 129 -7.56 13.64 17.41
C SER A 129 -7.74 12.54 18.45
N ALA A 130 -8.44 11.46 18.09
CA ALA A 130 -8.63 10.30 18.97
C ALA A 130 -7.31 9.54 19.26
N HIS A 131 -6.32 9.63 18.37
CA HIS A 131 -5.06 8.89 18.53
C HIS A 131 -4.22 9.44 19.69
N PRO A 132 -3.64 8.61 20.57
CA PRO A 132 -2.88 9.08 21.74
C PRO A 132 -1.62 9.89 21.37
N GLY A 133 -1.05 9.64 20.19
CA GLY A 133 0.08 10.38 19.61
C GLY A 133 -0.28 11.60 18.73
N PHE A 134 -1.55 12.00 18.63
CA PHE A 134 -1.97 13.09 17.74
C PHE A 134 -1.22 14.40 18.04
N ARG A 135 -0.57 14.97 17.02
CA ARG A 135 0.26 16.20 17.09
C ARG A 135 1.43 16.16 18.09
N LYS A 136 1.85 14.99 18.57
CA LYS A 136 2.97 14.85 19.53
C LYS A 136 4.34 14.62 18.89
N GLY A 137 4.36 14.32 17.59
CA GLY A 137 5.59 14.01 16.85
C GLY A 137 5.43 12.77 15.98
N ARG A 138 6.36 12.59 15.05
CA ARG A 138 6.46 11.42 14.18
C ARG A 138 7.91 11.03 14.00
N ARG A 139 8.17 9.73 13.97
CA ARG A 139 9.49 9.19 13.62
C ARG A 139 9.77 9.49 12.14
N GLU A 140 10.94 10.05 11.86
CA GLU A 140 11.44 10.18 10.50
C GLU A 140 12.07 8.87 10.05
N PHE A 141 11.67 8.39 8.88
CA PHE A 141 12.24 7.20 8.27
C PHE A 141 13.19 7.61 7.13
N PRO A 142 14.46 7.18 7.15
CA PRO A 142 15.43 7.54 6.12
C PRO A 142 15.29 6.70 4.84
N VAL A 143 14.23 5.89 4.74
CA VAL A 143 13.89 5.02 3.62
C VAL A 143 12.39 5.15 3.32
N HIS A 144 11.96 4.74 2.11
CA HIS A 144 10.56 4.67 1.73
C HIS A 144 9.69 4.05 2.84
N PRO A 145 8.55 4.65 3.22
CA PRO A 145 7.75 4.18 4.33
C PRO A 145 7.10 2.82 4.04
N LEU A 146 6.80 2.05 5.09
CA LEU A 146 5.89 0.91 5.01
C LEU A 146 4.50 1.38 4.52
N CYS A 147 3.80 0.53 3.76
CA CYS A 147 2.51 0.84 3.16
C CYS A 147 1.49 1.48 4.13
N ILE A 148 1.41 1.01 5.39
CA ILE A 148 0.48 1.57 6.39
C ILE A 148 0.78 3.02 6.78
N TYR A 149 2.02 3.50 6.57
CA TYR A 149 2.40 4.89 6.79
C TYR A 149 2.27 5.74 5.52
N ALA A 150 2.05 5.14 4.35
CA ALA A 150 1.99 5.86 3.09
C ALA A 150 0.59 6.42 2.82
N ASN A 151 0.50 7.72 2.55
CA ASN A 151 -0.77 8.40 2.27
C ASN A 151 -1.50 7.82 1.05
N LEU A 152 -0.73 7.38 0.05
CA LEU A 152 -1.26 6.89 -1.22
C LEU A 152 -1.64 5.39 -1.18
N TYR A 153 -1.42 4.69 -0.08
CA TYR A 153 -1.75 3.26 0.00
C TYR A 153 -3.26 3.01 -0.11
N ALA A 154 -4.09 3.86 0.51
CA ALA A 154 -5.54 3.77 0.42
C ALA A 154 -6.05 3.85 -1.04
N SER A 155 -5.42 4.68 -1.87
CA SER A 155 -5.74 4.77 -3.30
C SER A 155 -5.43 3.47 -4.04
N GLY A 156 -4.30 2.82 -3.74
CA GLY A 156 -3.97 1.53 -4.34
C GLY A 156 -4.95 0.42 -3.93
N ILE A 157 -5.42 0.42 -2.68
CA ILE A 157 -6.43 -0.53 -2.21
C ILE A 157 -7.78 -0.29 -2.91
N ARG A 158 -8.17 0.96 -3.11
CA ARG A 158 -9.41 1.32 -3.81
C ARG A 158 -9.49 0.69 -5.20
N ASP A 159 -8.40 0.72 -5.97
CA ASP A 159 -8.33 0.14 -7.31
C ASP A 159 -8.53 -1.39 -7.26
N LEU A 160 -7.92 -2.05 -6.27
CA LEU A 160 -8.09 -3.47 -5.98
C LEU A 160 -9.56 -3.79 -5.64
N ILE A 161 -10.16 -3.03 -4.72
CA ILE A 161 -11.54 -3.24 -4.27
C ILE A 161 -12.53 -3.02 -5.42
N THR A 162 -12.28 -2.02 -6.28
CA THR A 162 -13.07 -1.78 -7.48
C THR A 162 -13.12 -3.03 -8.34
N LYS A 163 -11.95 -3.60 -8.67
CA LYS A 163 -11.89 -4.78 -9.54
C LYS A 163 -12.60 -5.99 -8.93
N LEU A 164 -12.47 -6.19 -7.62
CA LEU A 164 -13.15 -7.28 -6.92
C LEU A 164 -14.67 -7.14 -6.91
N ILE A 165 -15.17 -5.95 -6.60
CA ILE A 165 -16.62 -5.67 -6.53
C ILE A 165 -17.26 -5.84 -7.90
N THR A 166 -16.67 -5.25 -8.94
CA THR A 166 -17.15 -5.36 -10.32
C THR A 166 -17.21 -6.83 -10.78
N GLN A 167 -16.31 -7.70 -10.31
CA GLN A 167 -16.31 -9.11 -10.71
C GLN A 167 -17.24 -9.99 -9.87
N ARG A 168 -17.34 -9.77 -8.56
CA ARG A 168 -17.99 -10.73 -7.64
C ARG A 168 -19.34 -10.27 -7.09
N PHE A 169 -19.58 -8.97 -7.04
CA PHE A 169 -20.80 -8.42 -6.44
C PHE A 169 -21.93 -8.21 -7.46
N ARG A 170 -21.79 -8.75 -8.68
CA ARG A 170 -22.84 -8.77 -9.71
C ARG A 170 -23.77 -9.98 -9.63
N ASN A 171 -23.87 -10.61 -8.45
CA ASN A 171 -24.80 -11.71 -8.23
C ASN A 171 -26.19 -11.20 -7.80
N LYS A 172 -27.23 -12.00 -8.09
CA LYS A 172 -28.63 -11.63 -7.83
C LYS A 172 -28.90 -11.25 -6.37
N LYS A 173 -28.21 -11.89 -5.42
CA LYS A 173 -28.37 -11.58 -4.00
C LYS A 173 -27.87 -10.18 -3.68
N ILE A 174 -26.66 -9.80 -4.10
CA ILE A 174 -26.14 -8.45 -3.90
C ILE A 174 -26.96 -7.41 -4.66
N GLN A 175 -27.35 -7.70 -5.90
CA GLN A 175 -28.19 -6.79 -6.69
C GLN A 175 -29.48 -6.44 -5.94
N THR A 176 -30.25 -7.45 -5.53
CA THR A 176 -31.55 -7.25 -4.85
C THR A 176 -31.44 -6.68 -3.43
N THR A 177 -30.31 -6.87 -2.74
CA THR A 177 -30.16 -6.47 -1.32
C THR A 177 -29.37 -5.18 -1.12
N ILE A 178 -28.49 -4.81 -2.05
CA ILE A 178 -27.65 -3.61 -1.96
C ILE A 178 -27.95 -2.66 -3.11
N TYR A 179 -27.84 -3.12 -4.36
CA TYR A 179 -27.83 -2.20 -5.50
C TYR A 179 -29.22 -1.67 -5.86
N GLU A 180 -30.25 -2.51 -5.90
CA GLU A 180 -31.62 -2.10 -6.18
C GLU A 180 -32.15 -1.14 -5.09
N PRO A 181 -32.02 -1.44 -3.77
CA PRO A 181 -32.45 -0.49 -2.73
C PRO A 181 -31.65 0.82 -2.76
N LEU A 182 -30.33 0.77 -2.92
CA LEU A 182 -29.51 1.98 -3.03
C LEU A 182 -29.92 2.82 -4.26
N THR A 183 -30.25 2.16 -5.37
CA THR A 183 -30.68 2.85 -6.59
C THR A 183 -32.06 3.48 -6.44
N ARG A 184 -33.04 2.70 -5.99
CA ARG A 184 -34.44 3.12 -5.86
C ARG A 184 -34.66 4.12 -4.73
N ASP A 185 -34.14 3.82 -3.54
CA ASP A 185 -34.54 4.50 -2.30
C ASP A 185 -33.62 5.65 -1.90
N VAL A 186 -32.45 5.77 -2.56
CA VAL A 186 -31.44 6.78 -2.26
C VAL A 186 -31.06 7.56 -3.51
N ILE A 187 -30.52 6.89 -4.53
CA ILE A 187 -30.02 7.56 -5.74
C ILE A 187 -31.16 8.23 -6.50
N GLY A 188 -32.24 7.49 -6.78
CA GLY A 188 -33.38 7.96 -7.57
C GLY A 188 -34.15 9.12 -6.92
N VAL A 189 -34.09 9.22 -5.58
CA VAL A 189 -34.75 10.27 -4.79
C VAL A 189 -33.78 11.32 -4.21
N GLY A 190 -32.48 11.24 -4.53
CA GLY A 190 -31.48 12.25 -4.16
C GLY A 190 -31.13 12.33 -2.67
N LYS A 191 -31.26 11.23 -1.92
CA LYS A 191 -30.90 11.19 -0.48
C LYS A 191 -29.39 11.02 -0.25
N ASN A 192 -28.92 11.31 0.97
CA ASN A 192 -27.53 11.02 1.35
C ASN A 192 -27.31 9.50 1.40
N HIS A 193 -26.38 9.00 0.60
CA HIS A 193 -26.03 7.60 0.50
C HIS A 193 -25.29 7.07 1.73
N GLU A 194 -24.64 7.92 2.53
CA GLU A 194 -23.97 7.50 3.76
C GLU A 194 -24.94 6.86 4.74
N THR A 195 -26.15 7.43 4.90
CA THR A 195 -27.19 6.88 5.79
C THR A 195 -27.60 5.46 5.41
N PHE A 196 -27.65 5.14 4.11
CA PHE A 196 -27.95 3.78 3.66
C PHE A 196 -26.87 2.78 4.07
N PHE A 197 -25.60 3.18 3.96
CA PHE A 197 -24.49 2.32 4.37
C PHE A 197 -24.45 2.11 5.89
N GLU A 198 -24.82 3.14 6.67
CA GLU A 198 -24.95 3.04 8.13
C GLU A 198 -26.08 2.09 8.54
N ASP A 199 -27.27 2.23 7.94
CA ASP A 199 -28.44 1.40 8.24
C ASP A 199 -28.22 -0.08 7.87
N ASN A 200 -27.37 -0.35 6.88
CA ASN A 200 -27.07 -1.69 6.37
C ASN A 200 -25.67 -2.19 6.75
N VAL A 201 -25.00 -1.53 7.70
CA VAL A 201 -23.57 -1.75 8.00
C VAL A 201 -23.24 -3.22 8.27
N ILE A 202 -24.09 -3.93 9.04
CA ILE A 202 -23.86 -5.32 9.43
C ILE A 202 -23.78 -6.23 8.20
N TYR A 203 -24.75 -6.10 7.29
CA TYR A 203 -24.82 -6.94 6.10
C TYR A 203 -23.69 -6.58 5.11
N ILE A 204 -23.42 -5.29 4.92
CA ILE A 204 -22.36 -4.83 4.02
C ILE A 204 -21.00 -5.29 4.52
N ASP A 205 -20.72 -5.12 5.82
CA ASP A 205 -19.48 -5.60 6.44
C ASP A 205 -19.34 -7.13 6.29
N GLU A 206 -20.42 -7.90 6.43
CA GLU A 206 -20.42 -9.35 6.20
C GLU A 206 -20.05 -9.71 4.75
N GLN A 207 -20.65 -9.03 3.76
CA GLN A 207 -20.38 -9.32 2.35
C GLN A 207 -18.95 -8.92 1.95
N VAL A 208 -18.47 -7.77 2.41
CA VAL A 208 -17.11 -7.30 2.12
C VAL A 208 -16.08 -8.20 2.81
N THR A 209 -16.35 -8.64 4.03
CA THR A 209 -15.47 -9.59 4.73
C THR A 209 -15.38 -10.91 3.97
N LYS A 210 -16.51 -11.46 3.48
CA LYS A 210 -16.52 -12.66 2.63
C LYS A 210 -15.75 -12.49 1.33
N LEU A 211 -15.83 -11.30 0.71
CA LEU A 211 -15.07 -10.98 -0.50
C LEU A 211 -13.56 -11.02 -0.23
N LEU A 212 -13.12 -10.45 0.89
CA LEU A 212 -11.72 -10.46 1.29
C LEU A 212 -11.24 -11.86 1.70
N ASP A 213 -12.07 -12.63 2.41
CA ASP A 213 -11.79 -14.03 2.77
C ASP A 213 -11.60 -14.92 1.53
N TRP A 214 -12.39 -14.70 0.49
CA TRP A 214 -12.17 -15.35 -0.80
C TRP A 214 -10.80 -14.97 -1.41
N GLY A 215 -10.42 -13.70 -1.35
CA GLY A 215 -9.11 -13.24 -1.82
C GLY A 215 -7.95 -13.88 -1.04
N ILE A 216 -8.11 -14.03 0.28
CA ILE A 216 -7.15 -14.73 1.16
C ILE A 216 -7.02 -16.20 0.76
N ALA A 217 -8.15 -16.90 0.57
CA ALA A 217 -8.15 -18.31 0.19
C ALA A 217 -7.47 -18.55 -1.17
N ALA A 218 -7.72 -17.67 -2.14
CA ALA A 218 -7.05 -17.71 -3.44
C ALA A 218 -5.54 -17.47 -3.33
N GLU A 219 -5.10 -16.50 -2.51
CA GLU A 219 -3.66 -16.27 -2.24
C GLU A 219 -2.99 -17.50 -1.61
N GLN A 220 -3.65 -18.13 -0.64
CA GLN A 220 -3.13 -19.32 0.02
C GLN A 220 -3.06 -20.52 -0.93
N SER A 221 -4.08 -20.73 -1.76
CA SER A 221 -4.09 -21.77 -2.81
C SER A 221 -2.91 -21.60 -3.78
N MET A 222 -2.68 -20.37 -4.27
CA MET A 222 -1.54 -20.08 -5.14
C MET A 222 -0.20 -20.32 -4.45
N ALA A 223 -0.07 -19.98 -3.17
CA ALA A 223 1.15 -20.21 -2.41
C ALA A 223 1.43 -21.71 -2.24
N ALA A 224 0.42 -22.52 -1.92
CA ALA A 224 0.53 -23.97 -1.79
C ALA A 224 1.00 -24.62 -3.11
N LYS A 225 0.35 -24.28 -4.24
CA LYS A 225 0.75 -24.77 -5.58
C LYS A 225 2.18 -24.39 -5.96
N LYS A 226 2.69 -23.25 -5.49
CA LYS A 226 4.09 -22.84 -5.72
C LYS A 226 5.06 -23.70 -4.91
N ILE A 227 4.70 -24.10 -3.68
CA ILE A 227 5.53 -24.96 -2.82
C ILE A 227 5.59 -26.39 -3.36
N GLU A 228 4.47 -26.97 -3.77
CA GLU A 228 4.40 -28.31 -4.35
C GLU A 228 5.22 -28.43 -5.65
N SER A 229 5.34 -27.34 -6.41
CA SER A 229 6.13 -27.30 -7.65
C SER A 229 7.64 -27.16 -7.46
N SER A 230 8.12 -26.89 -6.24
CA SER A 230 9.56 -26.86 -5.93
C SER A 230 10.15 -28.27 -5.81
N ASP A 231 9.30 -29.30 -5.79
CA ASP A 231 9.72 -30.70 -5.89
C ASP A 231 9.94 -31.07 -7.37
N PRO A 232 11.17 -31.44 -7.77
CA PRO A 232 11.53 -31.71 -9.17
C PRO A 232 10.81 -32.93 -9.77
N SER A 233 10.04 -33.68 -8.98
CA SER A 233 9.24 -34.83 -9.43
C SER A 233 7.85 -34.48 -9.99
N ASN A 234 7.36 -33.25 -9.83
CA ASN A 234 6.05 -32.81 -10.32
C ASN A 234 6.18 -31.61 -11.26
N SER A 235 6.56 -31.88 -12.52
CA SER A 235 6.57 -30.88 -13.59
C SER A 235 5.20 -30.75 -14.28
N SER A 236 4.12 -30.54 -13.51
CA SER A 236 2.84 -30.17 -14.12
C SER A 236 2.82 -28.67 -14.40
N ASP A 237 2.55 -28.30 -15.65
CA ASP A 237 2.25 -26.93 -16.05
C ASP A 237 1.18 -26.33 -15.13
N LYS A 238 1.44 -25.11 -14.64
CA LYS A 238 0.61 -24.45 -13.63
C LYS A 238 -0.64 -23.87 -14.27
N ASP A 239 -1.73 -24.63 -14.28
CA ASP A 239 -3.05 -24.06 -14.55
C ASP A 239 -3.58 -23.39 -13.28
N PHE A 240 -3.27 -22.09 -13.13
CA PHE A 240 -3.99 -21.23 -12.19
C PHE A 240 -5.42 -21.07 -12.66
N THR A 241 -6.36 -21.17 -11.73
CA THR A 241 -7.77 -20.89 -12.01
C THR A 241 -7.95 -19.42 -12.42
N PRO A 242 -9.01 -19.08 -13.17
CA PRO A 242 -9.32 -17.68 -13.48
C PRO A 242 -9.45 -16.79 -12.24
N GLU A 243 -9.93 -17.36 -11.12
CA GLU A 243 -10.01 -16.68 -9.83
C GLU A 243 -8.63 -16.35 -9.24
N GLU A 244 -7.70 -17.31 -9.27
CA GLU A 244 -6.32 -17.12 -8.83
C GLU A 244 -5.59 -16.09 -9.71
N LEU A 245 -5.79 -16.14 -11.03
CA LEU A 245 -5.22 -15.17 -11.97
C LEU A 245 -5.73 -13.75 -11.71
N LEU A 246 -7.02 -13.58 -11.41
CA LEU A 246 -7.59 -12.28 -11.05
C LEU A 246 -6.95 -11.72 -9.76
N VAL A 247 -6.81 -12.56 -8.73
CA VAL A 247 -6.18 -12.18 -7.46
C VAL A 247 -4.72 -11.80 -7.68
N GLN A 248 -3.99 -12.54 -8.51
CA GLN A 248 -2.62 -12.21 -8.89
C GLN A 248 -2.53 -10.89 -9.67
N GLU A 249 -3.38 -10.68 -10.69
CA GLU A 249 -3.41 -9.44 -11.49
C GLU A 249 -3.59 -8.22 -10.58
N VAL A 250 -4.52 -8.31 -9.64
CA VAL A 250 -4.84 -7.21 -8.74
C VAL A 250 -3.72 -6.96 -7.73
N ARG A 251 -3.03 -8.01 -7.27
CA ARG A 251 -1.83 -7.89 -6.43
C ARG A 251 -0.66 -7.26 -7.16
N ASP A 252 -0.44 -7.64 -8.42
CA ASP A 252 0.60 -7.07 -9.27
C ASP A 252 0.33 -5.58 -9.54
N LYS A 253 -0.93 -5.19 -9.75
CA LYS A 253 -1.33 -3.77 -9.83
C LYS A 253 -1.01 -3.00 -8.56
N LEU A 254 -1.30 -3.54 -7.38
CA LEU A 254 -0.96 -2.89 -6.11
C LEU A 254 0.56 -2.78 -5.91
N LYS A 255 1.32 -3.78 -6.35
CA LYS A 255 2.78 -3.75 -6.33
C LYS A 255 3.34 -2.66 -7.23
N VAL A 256 2.87 -2.59 -8.48
CA VAL A 256 3.23 -1.51 -9.41
C VAL A 256 2.88 -0.16 -8.79
N HIS A 257 1.68 0.00 -8.23
CA HIS A 257 1.28 1.21 -7.52
C HIS A 257 2.27 1.56 -6.39
N SER A 258 2.77 0.59 -5.62
CA SER A 258 3.76 0.83 -4.56
C SER A 258 5.10 1.33 -5.08
N GLU A 259 5.58 0.76 -6.18
CA GLU A 259 6.85 1.16 -6.83
C GLU A 259 6.76 2.57 -7.42
N ILE A 260 5.61 2.92 -7.99
CA ILE A 260 5.31 4.25 -8.53
C ILE A 260 5.32 5.32 -7.44
N ASN A 261 4.71 5.00 -6.29
CA ASN A 261 4.43 5.96 -5.22
C ASN A 261 5.40 5.82 -4.05
N GLU A 262 6.53 5.13 -4.27
CA GLU A 262 7.68 5.14 -3.37
C GLU A 262 7.36 4.71 -1.93
N TYR A 263 6.56 3.64 -1.77
CA TYR A 263 6.32 2.99 -0.48
C TYR A 263 6.60 1.49 -0.55
N PHE A 264 6.95 0.90 0.58
CA PHE A 264 7.21 -0.53 0.69
C PHE A 264 5.92 -1.32 0.92
N LEU A 265 5.63 -2.21 -0.02
CA LEU A 265 4.56 -3.20 0.09
C LEU A 265 5.18 -4.57 0.46
N PRO A 266 5.07 -5.03 1.72
CA PRO A 266 5.58 -6.33 2.10
C PRO A 266 4.76 -7.44 1.43
N GLN A 267 5.33 -8.64 1.32
CA GLN A 267 4.61 -9.80 0.81
C GLN A 267 3.32 -10.06 1.63
N THR A 268 3.37 -9.78 2.93
CA THR A 268 2.28 -9.92 3.89
C THR A 268 1.18 -8.86 3.74
N ALA A 269 1.43 -7.79 2.96
CA ALA A 269 0.41 -6.80 2.59
C ALA A 269 -0.53 -7.30 1.48
N GLY A 270 -1.03 -8.53 1.63
CA GLY A 270 -2.07 -9.16 0.79
C GLY A 270 -3.49 -8.91 1.32
N PHE A 271 -4.43 -9.79 0.98
CA PHE A 271 -5.83 -9.62 1.37
C PHE A 271 -6.04 -9.71 2.89
N ILE A 272 -5.16 -10.42 3.62
CA ILE A 272 -5.19 -10.50 5.08
C ILE A 272 -5.01 -9.10 5.70
N LEU A 273 -4.02 -8.32 5.24
CA LEU A 273 -3.81 -6.95 5.74
C LEU A 273 -4.98 -6.04 5.36
N ILE A 274 -5.49 -6.16 4.14
CA ILE A 274 -6.63 -5.33 3.69
C ILE A 274 -7.87 -5.63 4.55
N LYS A 275 -8.13 -6.91 4.85
CA LYS A 275 -9.19 -7.32 5.77
C LYS A 275 -8.99 -6.72 7.15
N GLN A 276 -7.79 -6.84 7.73
CA GLN A 276 -7.49 -6.26 9.03
C GLN A 276 -7.68 -4.73 9.07
N LEU A 277 -7.30 -4.03 8.00
CA LEU A 277 -7.50 -2.59 7.87
C LEU A 277 -8.99 -2.24 7.73
N TYR A 278 -9.80 -3.08 7.09
CA TYR A 278 -11.24 -2.86 6.96
C TYR A 278 -11.99 -3.14 8.27
N THR A 279 -11.62 -4.20 8.99
CA THR A 279 -12.28 -4.66 10.23
C THR A 279 -11.61 -4.17 11.52
N LEU A 280 -10.72 -3.19 11.42
CA LEU A 280 -9.95 -2.69 12.57
C LEU A 280 -10.86 -2.26 13.72
N ASN A 281 -10.67 -2.86 14.89
CA ASN A 281 -11.37 -2.44 16.11
C ASN A 281 -10.73 -1.16 16.65
N LYS A 282 -11.30 0.01 16.30
CA LYS A 282 -10.78 1.32 16.71
C LYS A 282 -10.64 1.46 18.23
N GLY A 283 -11.57 0.91 19.01
CA GLY A 283 -11.55 0.99 20.48
C GLY A 283 -10.38 0.22 21.07
N ARG A 284 -10.22 -1.05 20.67
CA ARG A 284 -9.09 -1.89 21.08
C ARG A 284 -7.76 -1.31 20.62
N PHE A 285 -7.68 -0.86 19.36
CA PHE A 285 -6.49 -0.21 18.81
C PHE A 285 -6.07 1.00 19.65
N LEU A 286 -6.99 1.92 19.94
CA LEU A 286 -6.70 3.14 20.70
C LEU A 286 -6.25 2.82 22.13
N HIS A 287 -6.90 1.86 22.78
CA HIS A 287 -6.52 1.39 24.10
C HIS A 287 -5.10 0.81 24.09
N ALA A 288 -4.84 -0.17 23.22
CA ALA A 288 -3.55 -0.85 23.14
C ALA A 288 -2.42 0.11 22.73
N ALA A 289 -2.64 1.00 21.76
CA ALA A 289 -1.64 2.00 21.34
C ALA A 289 -1.26 2.93 22.51
N LYS A 290 -2.24 3.34 23.32
CA LYS A 290 -2.00 4.14 24.52
C LYS A 290 -1.21 3.36 25.58
N GLU A 291 -1.55 2.10 25.80
CA GLU A 291 -0.83 1.24 26.75
C GLU A 291 0.63 1.00 26.33
N ILE A 292 0.90 0.74 25.04
CA ILE A 292 2.29 0.63 24.54
C ILE A 292 3.06 1.94 24.74
N GLN A 293 2.44 3.09 24.43
CA GLN A 293 3.06 4.40 24.64
C GLN A 293 3.33 4.67 26.13
N ASN A 294 2.41 4.31 27.02
CA ASN A 294 2.61 4.43 28.46
C ASN A 294 3.72 3.52 28.98
N ALA A 295 3.74 2.25 28.56
CA ALA A 295 4.78 1.28 28.91
C ALA A 295 6.16 1.75 28.45
N THR A 296 6.24 2.42 27.30
CA THR A 296 7.48 2.99 26.78
C THR A 296 7.91 4.23 27.55
N LYS A 297 6.95 5.12 27.88
CA LYS A 297 7.23 6.40 28.54
C LYS A 297 7.54 6.28 30.03
N TYR A 298 6.86 5.35 30.72
CA TYR A 298 6.90 5.22 32.18
C TYR A 298 7.54 3.91 32.66
N GLY A 299 7.91 3.00 31.75
CA GLY A 299 8.61 1.77 32.09
C GLY A 299 9.95 2.08 32.77
N ASN A 300 10.19 1.49 33.94
CA ASN A 300 11.42 1.71 34.71
C ASN A 300 12.64 1.13 34.00
N ASP A 301 12.45 0.05 33.25
CA ASP A 301 13.48 -0.58 32.42
C ASP A 301 12.87 -1.24 31.17
N HIS A 302 13.74 -1.54 30.20
CA HIS A 302 13.36 -2.12 28.91
C HIS A 302 12.65 -3.48 29.03
N SER A 303 13.06 -4.32 29.98
CA SER A 303 12.47 -5.65 30.17
C SER A 303 11.04 -5.57 30.70
N GLN A 304 10.76 -4.63 31.62
CA GLN A 304 9.42 -4.34 32.10
C GLN A 304 8.53 -3.80 30.97
N THR A 305 9.05 -2.92 30.12
CA THR A 305 8.32 -2.43 28.95
C THR A 305 7.92 -3.57 28.02
N VAL A 306 8.85 -4.48 27.68
CA VAL A 306 8.55 -5.64 26.82
C VAL A 306 7.50 -6.56 27.47
N LEU A 307 7.62 -6.87 28.76
CA LEU A 307 6.66 -7.71 29.46
C LEU A 307 5.24 -7.14 29.47
N GLN A 308 5.10 -5.81 29.63
CA GLN A 308 3.79 -5.14 29.56
C GLN A 308 3.21 -5.19 28.15
N ILE A 309 4.05 -5.07 27.12
CA ILE A 309 3.61 -5.16 25.73
C ILE A 309 3.23 -6.60 25.36
N ASP A 310 3.93 -7.60 25.89
CA ASP A 310 3.59 -9.02 25.71
C ASP A 310 2.23 -9.40 26.32
N GLN A 311 1.76 -8.68 27.33
CA GLN A 311 0.39 -8.86 27.82
C GLN A 311 -0.64 -8.43 26.79
N ILE A 312 -0.41 -7.29 26.13
CA ILE A 312 -1.26 -6.77 25.05
C ILE A 312 -1.27 -7.75 23.88
N VAL A 313 -0.10 -8.29 23.51
CA VAL A 313 0.05 -9.34 22.47
C VAL A 313 -0.95 -10.47 22.67
N ASN A 314 -1.07 -11.00 23.89
CA ASN A 314 -1.90 -12.17 24.17
C ASN A 314 -3.40 -11.90 24.02
N GLU A 315 -3.81 -10.64 23.99
CA GLU A 315 -5.22 -10.21 23.88
C GLU A 315 -5.61 -9.79 22.46
N THR A 316 -4.66 -9.77 21.52
CA THR A 316 -4.81 -9.25 20.16
C THR A 316 -4.44 -10.29 19.11
N GLU A 317 -5.12 -10.25 17.96
CA GLU A 317 -4.69 -11.05 16.80
C GLU A 317 -3.32 -10.57 16.30
N GLU A 318 -2.53 -11.48 15.71
CA GLU A 318 -1.13 -11.24 15.35
C GLU A 318 -0.93 -10.00 14.47
N LEU A 319 -1.72 -9.85 13.41
CA LEU A 319 -1.62 -8.70 12.52
C LEU A 319 -2.24 -7.43 13.11
N GLU A 320 -3.27 -7.57 13.96
CA GLU A 320 -3.83 -6.44 14.71
C GLU A 320 -2.75 -5.84 15.62
N PHE A 321 -2.04 -6.70 16.35
CA PHE A 321 -0.93 -6.33 17.20
C PHE A 321 0.19 -5.64 16.41
N ASP A 322 0.59 -6.23 15.28
CA ASP A 322 1.64 -5.65 14.43
C ASP A 322 1.30 -4.20 14.04
N ILE A 323 0.06 -3.95 13.62
CA ILE A 323 -0.40 -2.59 13.24
C ILE A 323 -0.34 -1.63 14.44
N ILE A 324 -0.75 -2.09 15.63
CA ILE A 324 -0.72 -1.29 16.86
C ILE A 324 0.73 -0.95 17.24
N ALA A 325 1.62 -1.94 17.29
CA ALA A 325 3.01 -1.77 17.66
C ALA A 325 3.76 -0.86 16.66
N LEU A 326 3.48 -1.02 15.37
CA LEU A 326 4.03 -0.16 14.32
C LEU A 326 3.53 1.28 14.44
N SER A 327 2.24 1.49 14.72
CA SER A 327 1.71 2.82 15.01
C SER A 327 2.43 3.48 16.20
N ALA A 328 2.59 2.76 17.31
CA ALA A 328 3.31 3.24 18.49
C ALA A 328 4.81 3.46 18.24
N HIS A 329 5.40 2.74 17.29
CA HIS A 329 6.78 2.96 16.84
C HIS A 329 6.95 4.24 16.01
N ALA A 330 5.93 4.63 15.26
CA ALA A 330 5.99 5.74 14.31
C ALA A 330 5.41 7.06 14.86
N VAL A 331 4.43 7.02 15.77
CA VAL A 331 3.64 8.19 16.18
C VAL A 331 3.74 8.40 17.69
N GLY A 332 4.16 9.60 18.12
CA GLY A 332 4.36 9.93 19.53
C GLY A 332 5.45 10.97 19.74
N ASP A 333 5.60 11.40 20.99
CA ASP A 333 6.79 12.16 21.42
C ASP A 333 7.98 11.19 21.57
N GLU A 334 9.22 11.70 21.55
CA GLU A 334 10.43 10.86 21.54
C GLU A 334 10.48 9.83 22.68
N GLN A 335 9.91 10.17 23.84
CA GLN A 335 9.87 9.32 25.03
C GLN A 335 8.76 8.26 25.00
N SER A 336 7.69 8.46 24.23
CA SER A 336 6.58 7.51 24.10
C SER A 336 6.66 6.62 22.85
N LEU A 337 7.55 6.95 21.91
CA LEU A 337 7.75 6.15 20.71
C LEU A 337 8.38 4.80 21.06
N LEU A 338 7.71 3.71 20.68
CA LEU A 338 8.26 2.37 20.84
C LEU A 338 9.64 2.29 20.17
N SER A 339 10.66 1.95 20.95
CA SER A 339 12.03 1.94 20.45
C SER A 339 12.22 0.82 19.41
N TYR A 340 13.20 0.99 18.52
CA TYR A 340 13.51 -0.06 17.54
C TYR A 340 13.90 -1.38 18.21
N LYS A 341 14.63 -1.30 19.34
CA LYS A 341 15.01 -2.47 20.13
C LYS A 341 13.77 -3.17 20.71
N ALA A 342 12.83 -2.41 21.27
CA ALA A 342 11.59 -2.99 21.81
C ALA A 342 10.77 -3.64 20.68
N LEU A 343 10.63 -2.96 19.54
CA LEU A 343 9.96 -3.51 18.36
C LEU A 343 10.60 -4.83 17.89
N GLN A 344 11.94 -4.92 17.90
CA GLN A 344 12.66 -6.16 17.60
C GLN A 344 12.43 -7.25 18.65
N ASP A 345 12.52 -6.93 19.94
CA ASP A 345 12.37 -7.91 21.00
C ASP A 345 10.95 -8.49 21.01
N ILE A 346 9.93 -7.66 20.72
CA ILE A 346 8.54 -8.11 20.54
C ILE A 346 8.39 -8.94 19.26
N CYS A 347 9.07 -8.56 18.17
CA CYS A 347 9.05 -9.32 16.92
C CYS A 347 9.60 -10.74 17.13
N ILE A 348 10.68 -10.86 17.90
CA ILE A 348 11.34 -12.14 18.18
C ILE A 348 10.57 -12.91 19.26
N GLY A 349 10.11 -12.23 20.31
CA GLY A 349 9.34 -12.78 21.42
C GLY A 349 9.87 -14.14 21.90
N SER A 350 8.96 -15.10 22.07
CA SER A 350 9.27 -16.50 22.39
C SER A 350 9.60 -17.38 21.18
N ALA A 351 9.69 -16.82 19.96
CA ALA A 351 9.90 -17.60 18.75
C ALA A 351 11.33 -18.21 18.70
N ARG A 352 11.39 -19.54 18.64
CA ARG A 352 12.68 -20.29 18.61
C ARG A 352 13.29 -20.35 17.21
N THR A 353 12.50 -20.21 16.15
CA THR A 353 12.95 -20.23 14.75
C THR A 353 12.62 -18.91 14.04
N ARG A 354 13.25 -18.67 12.88
CA ARG A 354 12.95 -17.49 12.06
C ARG A 354 11.57 -17.64 11.43
N GLU A 355 11.21 -18.83 11.02
CA GLU A 355 9.93 -19.14 10.39
C GLU A 355 8.78 -18.83 11.35
N ALA A 356 8.89 -19.27 12.61
CA ALA A 356 7.91 -18.94 13.65
C ALA A 356 7.83 -17.43 13.93
N MET A 357 8.96 -16.72 13.85
CA MET A 357 8.99 -15.26 13.99
C MET A 357 8.25 -14.57 12.83
N LEU A 358 8.47 -15.03 11.59
CA LEU A 358 7.83 -14.48 10.39
C LEU A 358 6.33 -14.79 10.35
N GLU A 359 5.93 -15.95 10.85
CA GLU A 359 4.53 -16.35 10.98
C GLU A 359 3.81 -15.51 12.03
N ALA A 360 4.40 -15.37 13.23
CA ALA A 360 3.77 -14.65 14.33
C ALA A 360 3.78 -13.12 14.14
N ARG A 361 4.83 -12.55 13.54
CA ARG A 361 5.03 -11.09 13.43
C ARG A 361 5.38 -10.64 12.02
N PRO A 362 4.52 -10.95 11.03
CA PRO A 362 4.83 -10.80 9.61
C PRO A 362 5.10 -9.36 9.17
N LEU A 363 4.37 -8.39 9.71
CA LEU A 363 4.45 -7.00 9.29
C LEU A 363 5.57 -6.26 10.04
N ILE A 364 5.77 -6.55 11.34
CA ILE A 364 6.92 -6.05 12.09
C ILE A 364 8.22 -6.60 11.51
N ALA A 365 8.31 -7.91 11.25
CA ALA A 365 9.51 -8.50 10.66
C ALA A 365 9.85 -7.87 9.30
N ALA A 366 8.83 -7.58 8.49
CA ALA A 366 9.01 -6.89 7.22
C ALA A 366 9.49 -5.44 7.41
N GLU A 367 9.01 -4.70 8.41
CA GLU A 367 9.51 -3.37 8.76
C GLU A 367 10.98 -3.41 9.19
N LEU A 368 11.35 -4.35 10.07
CA LEU A 368 12.72 -4.47 10.56
C LEU A 368 13.68 -4.86 9.42
N GLY A 369 13.31 -5.87 8.63
CA GLY A 369 14.15 -6.41 7.55
C GLY A 369 14.28 -5.49 6.34
N ARG A 370 13.25 -4.70 6.00
CA ARG A 370 13.30 -3.82 4.81
C ARG A 370 14.27 -2.65 4.96
N GLN A 371 14.44 -2.13 6.18
CA GLN A 371 15.19 -0.88 6.42
C GLN A 371 16.61 -0.94 5.85
N PRO A 372 17.46 -1.93 6.21
CA PRO A 372 18.80 -2.02 5.64
C PRO A 372 18.78 -2.27 4.12
N ILE A 373 17.86 -3.09 3.61
CA ILE A 373 17.76 -3.39 2.17
C ILE A 373 17.43 -2.12 1.37
N HIS A 374 16.49 -1.33 1.85
CA HIS A 374 16.08 -0.09 1.19
C HIS A 374 17.18 0.97 1.28
N MET A 375 17.85 1.08 2.42
CA MET A 375 19.01 1.96 2.55
C MET A 375 20.15 1.53 1.61
N ALA A 376 20.40 0.23 1.47
CA ALA A 376 21.37 -0.30 0.51
C ALA A 376 21.03 0.09 -0.94
N LYS A 377 19.75 0.00 -1.34
CA LYS A 377 19.27 0.47 -2.66
C LYS A 377 19.55 1.96 -2.87
N LEU A 378 19.26 2.80 -1.87
CA LEU A 378 19.51 4.25 -1.94
C LEU A 378 21.01 4.56 -2.07
N ILE A 379 21.86 3.89 -1.29
CA ILE A 379 23.31 4.01 -1.40
C ILE A 379 23.77 3.61 -2.80
N ILE A 380 23.33 2.47 -3.32
CA ILE A 380 23.67 2.01 -4.68
C ILE A 380 23.27 3.07 -5.71
N ALA A 381 22.02 3.53 -5.69
CA ALA A 381 21.52 4.53 -6.63
C ALA A 381 22.32 5.83 -6.58
N GLU A 382 22.66 6.32 -5.37
CA GLU A 382 23.47 7.53 -5.23
C GLU A 382 24.91 7.33 -5.72
N THR A 383 25.54 6.19 -5.43
CA THR A 383 26.91 5.89 -5.90
C THR A 383 27.01 5.73 -7.42
N GLN A 384 25.91 5.39 -8.10
CA GLN A 384 25.86 5.25 -9.55
C GLN A 384 25.85 6.59 -10.30
N LYS A 385 25.52 7.70 -9.63
CA LYS A 385 25.49 9.03 -10.27
C LYS A 385 26.85 9.41 -10.87
N LYS A 386 26.82 10.25 -11.92
CA LYS A 386 28.03 10.77 -12.59
C LYS A 386 28.81 11.75 -11.70
N VAL A 387 28.07 12.56 -10.94
CA VAL A 387 28.58 13.44 -9.89
C VAL A 387 27.66 13.22 -8.69
N GLY A 388 28.23 13.02 -7.51
CA GLY A 388 27.45 12.74 -6.30
C GLY A 388 27.91 13.57 -5.11
N ASN A 389 27.20 13.38 -4.00
CA ASN A 389 27.42 14.11 -2.75
C ASN A 389 28.02 13.16 -1.70
N ILE A 390 29.30 13.37 -1.36
CA ILE A 390 30.01 12.55 -0.36
C ILE A 390 29.40 12.68 1.04
N GLN A 391 28.96 13.87 1.44
CA GLN A 391 28.31 14.09 2.72
C GLN A 391 27.02 13.26 2.82
N LYS A 392 26.19 13.30 1.77
CA LYS A 392 24.97 12.49 1.71
C LYS A 392 25.26 10.99 1.76
N ILE A 393 26.30 10.53 1.06
CA ILE A 393 26.73 9.12 1.13
C ILE A 393 27.13 8.74 2.56
N ASN A 394 27.84 9.61 3.28
CA ASN A 394 28.24 9.35 4.66
C ASN A 394 27.04 9.25 5.59
N GLU A 395 26.08 10.18 5.48
CA GLU A 395 24.83 10.13 6.23
C GLU A 395 24.07 8.82 5.97
N MET A 396 23.97 8.40 4.71
CA MET A 396 23.33 7.13 4.36
C MET A 396 24.09 5.90 4.87
N LEU A 397 25.43 5.93 4.83
CA LEU A 397 26.26 4.84 5.36
C LEU A 397 26.15 4.72 6.88
N GLU A 398 26.13 5.84 7.61
CA GLU A 398 25.91 5.79 9.07
C GLU A 398 24.49 5.32 9.41
N ASN A 399 23.47 5.76 8.66
CA ASN A 399 22.11 5.22 8.82
C ASN A 399 22.07 3.71 8.54
N PHE A 400 22.74 3.24 7.48
CA PHE A 400 22.84 1.82 7.15
C PHE A 400 23.53 1.02 8.26
N ARG A 401 24.65 1.54 8.77
CA ARG A 401 25.38 0.94 9.91
C ARG A 401 24.47 0.79 11.11
N GLU A 402 23.77 1.84 11.48
CA GLU A 402 22.89 1.84 12.64
C GLU A 402 21.72 0.87 12.48
N MET A 403 21.16 0.73 11.27
CA MET A 403 20.14 -0.29 10.97
C MET A 403 20.68 -1.70 11.13
N ILE A 404 21.86 -2.01 10.59
CA ILE A 404 22.49 -3.33 10.72
C ILE A 404 22.83 -3.64 12.18
N ARG A 405 23.38 -2.66 12.92
CA ARG A 405 23.74 -2.80 14.33
C ARG A 405 22.53 -3.15 15.20
N ARG A 406 21.38 -2.55 14.91
CA ARG A 406 20.13 -2.80 15.64
C ARG A 406 19.45 -4.10 15.25
N LEU A 407 19.87 -4.77 14.18
CA LEU A 407 19.26 -6.03 13.74
C LEU A 407 19.87 -7.24 14.44
N ASN A 408 19.01 -8.18 14.82
CA ASN A 408 19.45 -9.49 15.29
C ASN A 408 20.08 -10.25 14.10
N GLN A 409 21.41 -10.31 14.09
CA GLN A 409 22.18 -10.86 12.96
C GLN A 409 21.78 -12.29 12.61
N LYS A 410 21.46 -13.13 13.59
CA LYS A 410 21.07 -14.53 13.36
C LYS A 410 19.67 -14.63 12.75
N ARG A 411 18.71 -13.83 13.23
CA ARG A 411 17.33 -13.87 12.74
C ARG A 411 17.18 -13.20 11.39
N PHE A 412 17.97 -12.16 11.09
CA PHE A 412 17.90 -11.37 9.86
C PHE A 412 19.12 -11.58 8.94
N GLU A 413 19.83 -12.71 9.07
CA GLU A 413 20.94 -13.08 8.20
C GLU A 413 20.57 -13.03 6.70
N PRO A 414 19.39 -13.50 6.25
CA PRO A 414 19.01 -13.40 4.83
C PRO A 414 18.96 -11.96 4.32
N GLU A 415 18.44 -11.03 5.10
CA GLU A 415 18.39 -9.60 4.76
C GLU A 415 19.79 -8.98 4.70
N ILE A 416 20.66 -9.32 5.65
CA ILE A 416 22.05 -8.85 5.70
C ILE A 416 22.84 -9.38 4.49
N THR A 417 22.73 -10.68 4.20
CA THR A 417 23.36 -11.30 3.02
C THR A 417 22.82 -10.72 1.71
N THR A 418 21.53 -10.40 1.66
CA THR A 418 20.93 -9.72 0.50
C THR A 418 21.57 -8.35 0.28
N CYS A 419 21.77 -7.56 1.34
CA CYS A 419 22.45 -6.26 1.22
C CYS A 419 23.86 -6.41 0.64
N ALA A 420 24.64 -7.38 1.12
CA ALA A 420 25.97 -7.66 0.62
C ALA A 420 25.96 -8.06 -0.87
N SER A 421 25.06 -8.97 -1.25
CA SER A 421 24.89 -9.43 -2.64
C SER A 421 24.52 -8.30 -3.59
N MET A 422 23.62 -7.40 -3.17
CA MET A 422 23.23 -6.24 -3.97
C MET A 422 24.39 -5.26 -4.18
N MET A 423 25.24 -5.06 -3.16
CA MET A 423 26.37 -4.13 -3.23
C MET A 423 27.59 -4.71 -3.96
N LEU A 424 27.70 -6.05 -4.09
CA LEU A 424 28.87 -6.77 -4.62
C LEU A 424 29.28 -6.33 -6.03
N SER A 425 28.32 -6.02 -6.89
CA SER A 425 28.56 -5.60 -8.27
C SER A 425 29.20 -4.21 -8.38
N TYR A 426 29.19 -3.41 -7.30
CA TYR A 426 29.69 -2.04 -7.29
C TYR A 426 31.08 -1.95 -6.66
N LYS A 427 32.11 -1.69 -7.50
CA LYS A 427 33.52 -1.61 -7.06
C LYS A 427 33.73 -0.63 -5.90
N SER A 428 33.01 0.50 -5.88
CA SER A 428 33.08 1.50 -4.81
C SER A 428 32.57 0.99 -3.47
N LEU A 429 31.64 0.02 -3.46
CA LEU A 429 30.97 -0.50 -2.26
C LEU A 429 31.57 -1.83 -1.75
N LYS A 430 32.54 -2.42 -2.45
CA LYS A 430 33.26 -3.63 -1.99
C LYS A 430 33.78 -3.57 -0.54
N PRO A 431 34.26 -2.41 -0.02
CA PRO A 431 34.62 -2.30 1.40
C PRO A 431 33.45 -2.63 2.35
N ILE A 432 32.24 -2.17 2.05
CA ILE A 432 31.04 -2.43 2.86
C ILE A 432 30.61 -3.89 2.73
N VAL A 433 30.75 -4.49 1.55
CA VAL A 433 30.49 -5.93 1.37
C VAL A 433 31.42 -6.77 2.26
N LYS A 434 32.70 -6.39 2.33
CA LYS A 434 33.67 -7.06 3.20
C LYS A 434 33.31 -6.90 4.69
N TRP A 435 32.84 -5.72 5.08
CA TRP A 435 32.35 -5.47 6.44
C TRP A 435 31.19 -6.39 6.81
N LEU A 436 30.22 -6.56 5.92
CA LEU A 436 29.05 -7.41 6.15
C LEU A 436 29.40 -8.91 6.20
N GLN A 437 30.24 -9.39 5.27
CA GLN A 437 30.48 -10.83 5.09
C GLN A 437 31.62 -11.39 5.95
N ASN A 438 32.73 -10.65 6.07
CA ASN A 438 33.95 -11.19 6.67
C ASN A 438 34.22 -10.65 8.08
N GLU A 439 33.67 -9.48 8.40
CA GLU A 439 33.89 -8.78 9.67
C GLU A 439 32.62 -8.79 10.53
N GLY A 440 31.58 -9.53 10.14
CA GLY A 440 30.36 -9.71 10.94
C GLY A 440 29.64 -8.41 11.30
N ALA A 441 29.79 -7.37 10.48
CA ALA A 441 29.32 -6.02 10.79
C ALA A 441 29.89 -5.40 12.09
N GLU A 442 31.14 -5.73 12.46
CA GLU A 442 31.83 -5.18 13.64
C GLU A 442 32.00 -3.65 13.58
N GLU A 443 31.80 -2.97 14.72
CA GLU A 443 31.83 -1.50 14.79
C GLU A 443 33.21 -0.90 14.52
N GLY A 444 34.27 -1.54 15.04
CA GLY A 444 35.63 -1.04 14.92
C GLY A 444 36.15 -1.00 13.49
N THR A 445 35.61 -1.86 12.61
CA THR A 445 36.06 -1.95 11.23
C THR A 445 35.22 -1.11 10.27
N PHE A 446 33.96 -0.78 10.62
CA PHE A 446 33.07 -0.02 9.73
C PHE A 446 33.66 1.32 9.30
N PHE A 447 34.23 2.10 10.24
CA PHE A 447 34.77 3.42 9.96
C PHE A 447 35.83 3.38 8.85
N LEU A 448 36.77 2.43 8.93
CA LEU A 448 37.80 2.23 7.91
C LEU A 448 37.19 1.85 6.56
N ARG A 449 36.13 1.04 6.55
CA ARG A 449 35.44 0.60 5.33
C ARG A 449 34.67 1.75 4.69
N ALA A 450 33.98 2.56 5.49
CA ALA A 450 33.31 3.78 5.02
C ALA A 450 34.31 4.79 4.42
N GLN A 451 35.47 5.01 5.05
CA GLN A 451 36.54 5.84 4.47
C GLN A 451 37.05 5.31 3.13
N GLN A 452 37.22 3.99 2.99
CA GLN A 452 37.60 3.37 1.72
C GLN A 452 36.55 3.61 0.62
N VAL A 453 35.26 3.57 0.96
CA VAL A 453 34.19 3.94 0.02
C VAL A 453 34.32 5.40 -0.42
N GLN A 454 34.51 6.32 0.53
CA GLN A 454 34.66 7.75 0.22
C GLN A 454 35.83 8.00 -0.75
N VAL A 455 37.00 7.41 -0.48
CA VAL A 455 38.18 7.54 -1.36
C VAL A 455 37.88 7.01 -2.76
N ASN A 456 37.19 5.87 -2.86
CA ASN A 456 36.81 5.29 -4.15
C ASN A 456 35.81 6.17 -4.91
N LEU A 457 34.85 6.79 -4.22
CA LEU A 457 33.86 7.66 -4.83
C LEU A 457 34.44 9.01 -5.24
N LYS A 458 35.30 9.62 -4.42
CA LYS A 458 36.03 10.85 -4.77
C LYS A 458 36.83 10.67 -6.06
N LYS A 459 37.54 9.55 -6.18
CA LYS A 459 38.24 9.16 -7.42
C LYS A 459 37.29 8.97 -8.59
N LYS A 460 36.16 8.30 -8.39
CA LYS A 460 35.14 8.06 -9.45
C LYS A 460 34.52 9.37 -9.95
N TRP A 461 34.26 10.32 -9.05
CA TRP A 461 33.60 11.58 -9.35
C TRP A 461 34.56 12.73 -9.66
N ASN A 462 35.87 12.46 -9.75
CA ASN A 462 36.91 13.47 -9.94
C ASN A 462 36.83 14.62 -8.92
N MET A 463 36.46 14.30 -7.68
CA MET A 463 36.49 15.24 -6.56
C MET A 463 37.87 15.18 -5.92
N VAL A 464 38.57 16.32 -5.89
CA VAL A 464 39.93 16.48 -5.33
C VAL A 464 39.95 16.15 -3.84
#